data_AF-A0AAV3ZPI4-F1
#
_entry.id   AF-A0AAV3ZPI4-F1
#
_cell.length_a   1.000
_cell.length_b   1.000
_cell.length_c   1.000
_cell.angle_alpha   90.00
_cell.angle_beta   90.00
_cell.angle_gamma   90.00
#
_symmetry.space_group_name_H-M   'P 1'
#
loop_
_entity.id
_entity.type
_entity.pdbx_description
1 polymer ?
#
loop_
_entity_poly.entity_id
_entity_poly.type
_entity_poly.pdbx_seq_one_letter_code
_entity_poly.pdbx_strand_id
1 'polypeptide(L)'
;MRAANQNTIGIVGALILRITGFTQSMEPKTTRQIMYFSHSTDKFFLSMEACRDLGIIPDTFPSIESVMTDYSAMHSDTDNPNEDRYHCPPRQTPPPLPTSLPFPATE
;
A
#
# COMPACT_ATOMS: atom_id res chain seq x y z
N MET A 1 0.63 -22.46 -2.41
CA MET A 1 0.98 -21.18 -1.75
C MET A 1 -0.22 -20.73 -0.92
N ARG A 2 -0.05 -20.40 0.37
CA ARG A 2 -1.13 -19.83 1.20
C ARG A 2 -0.85 -18.36 1.45
N ALA A 3 -1.86 -17.52 1.31
CA ALA A 3 -1.79 -16.09 1.60
C ALA A 3 -1.71 -15.83 3.11
N ALA A 4 -1.47 -14.57 3.49
CA ALA A 4 -1.46 -14.13 4.89
C ALA A 4 -2.82 -14.37 5.60
N ASN A 5 -3.93 -14.39 4.85
CA ASN A 5 -5.26 -14.72 5.36
C ASN A 5 -5.56 -16.25 5.38
N GLN A 6 -4.54 -17.09 5.21
CA GLN A 6 -4.60 -18.55 5.17
C GLN A 6 -5.32 -19.17 3.96
N ASN A 7 -5.88 -18.36 3.06
CA ASN A 7 -6.48 -18.86 1.83
C ASN A 7 -5.41 -19.35 0.86
N THR A 8 -5.74 -20.39 0.10
CA THR A 8 -4.87 -20.88 -0.98
C THR A 8 -4.85 -19.86 -2.12
N ILE A 9 -3.65 -19.45 -2.55
CA ILE A 9 -3.46 -18.68 -3.77
C ILE A 9 -3.29 -19.69 -4.91
N GLY A 10 -4.32 -19.83 -5.75
CA GLY A 10 -4.26 -20.66 -6.93
C GLY A 10 -3.45 -19.97 -8.02
N ILE A 11 -2.27 -20.52 -8.35
CA ILE A 11 -1.42 -19.95 -9.41
C ILE A 11 -1.81 -20.61 -10.73
N VAL A 12 -2.22 -19.78 -11.69
CA VAL A 12 -2.58 -20.17 -13.06
C VAL A 12 -1.34 -20.30 -13.93
N GLY A 13 -0.38 -19.41 -13.74
CA GLY A 13 0.86 -19.37 -14.49
C GLY A 13 1.81 -18.32 -13.95
N ALA A 14 2.99 -18.24 -14.57
CA ALA A 14 3.99 -17.23 -14.24
C ALA A 14 4.70 -16.70 -15.50
N LEU A 15 5.13 -15.43 -15.46
CA LEU A 15 5.93 -14.80 -16.51
C LEU A 15 7.09 -14.03 -15.89
N ILE A 16 8.25 -14.05 -16.56
CA ILE A 16 9.38 -13.19 -16.19
C ILE A 16 9.21 -11.87 -16.95
N LEU A 17 8.98 -10.78 -16.21
CA LEU A 17 8.74 -9.46 -16.78
C LEU A 17 9.77 -8.44 -16.30
N ARG A 18 10.02 -7.46 -17.15
CA ARG A 18 10.72 -6.23 -16.80
C ARG A 18 9.69 -5.12 -16.69
N ILE A 19 9.50 -4.59 -15.49
CA ILE A 19 8.54 -3.51 -15.19
C ILE A 19 9.33 -2.21 -15.11
N THR A 20 8.86 -1.17 -15.79
CA THR A 20 9.46 0.17 -15.72
C THR A 20 8.40 1.18 -15.33
N GLY A 21 8.68 1.95 -14.28
CA GLY A 21 7.94 3.13 -13.87
C GLY A 21 8.74 4.40 -14.15
N PHE A 22 8.08 5.54 -14.16
CA PHE A 22 8.73 6.85 -14.35
C PHE A 22 8.50 7.71 -13.11
N THR A 23 9.55 8.38 -12.65
CA THR A 23 9.46 9.36 -11.57
C THR A 23 8.83 10.67 -12.08
N GLN A 24 8.57 11.62 -11.16
CA GLN A 24 8.15 12.97 -11.53
C GLN A 24 9.18 13.70 -12.41
N SER A 25 10.47 13.38 -12.26
CA SER A 25 11.56 13.87 -13.12
C SER A 25 11.68 13.15 -14.46
N MET A 26 10.72 12.28 -14.81
CA MET A 26 10.74 11.40 -16.00
C MET A 26 11.91 10.43 -16.07
N GLU A 27 12.57 10.16 -14.94
CA GLU A 27 13.63 9.15 -14.89
C GLU A 27 13.00 7.74 -14.81
N PRO A 28 13.45 6.79 -15.64
CA PRO A 28 12.95 5.43 -15.58
C PRO A 28 13.55 4.69 -14.37
N LYS A 29 12.68 4.04 -13.60
CA LYS A 29 13.04 3.06 -12.58
C LYS A 29 12.54 1.68 -13.02
N THR A 30 13.38 0.66 -12.93
CA THR A 30 13.10 -0.65 -13.54
C THR A 30 13.37 -1.77 -12.56
N THR A 31 12.50 -2.78 -12.56
CA THR A 31 12.68 -4.03 -11.83
C THR A 31 12.43 -5.25 -12.72
N ARG A 32 13.02 -6.40 -12.37
CA ARG A 32 12.84 -7.69 -13.08
C ARG A 32 12.21 -8.68 -12.12
N GLN A 33 11.00 -9.13 -12.41
CA GLN A 33 10.20 -9.91 -11.48
C GLN A 33 9.63 -11.16 -12.16
N ILE A 34 9.53 -12.25 -11.38
CA ILE A 34 8.69 -13.40 -11.73
C ILE A 34 7.29 -13.08 -11.25
N MET A 35 6.37 -12.85 -12.18
CA MET A 35 4.98 -12.50 -11.90
C MET A 35 4.11 -13.73 -11.93
N TYR A 36 3.34 -13.94 -10.87
CA TYR A 36 2.37 -15.04 -10.79
C TYR A 36 0.97 -14.51 -11.06
N PHE A 37 0.19 -15.26 -11.83
CA PHE A 37 -1.20 -14.94 -12.15
C PHE A 37 -2.12 -15.85 -11.35
N SER A 38 -3.20 -15.30 -10.79
CA SER A 38 -4.21 -16.04 -10.05
C SER A 38 -5.60 -15.63 -10.50
N HIS A 39 -6.52 -16.59 -10.63
CA HIS A 39 -7.95 -16.27 -10.83
C HIS A 39 -8.59 -15.62 -9.60
N SER A 40 -7.94 -15.71 -8.44
CA SER A 40 -8.47 -15.22 -7.16
C SER A 40 -8.30 -13.71 -6.94
N THR A 41 -7.65 -13.00 -7.85
CA THR A 41 -7.44 -11.55 -7.71
C THR A 41 -7.25 -10.87 -9.05
N ASP A 42 -7.79 -9.66 -9.16
CA ASP A 42 -7.59 -8.71 -10.27
C ASP A 42 -6.56 -7.63 -9.91
N LYS A 43 -5.88 -7.76 -8.76
CA LYS A 43 -4.97 -6.75 -8.22
C LYS A 43 -3.52 -7.06 -8.58
N PHE A 44 -2.74 -5.99 -8.66
CA PHE A 44 -1.31 -6.05 -8.92
C PHE A 44 -0.55 -5.94 -7.59
N PHE A 45 0.13 -7.02 -7.20
CA PHE A 45 0.94 -7.05 -6.00
C PHE A 45 2.42 -7.02 -6.37
N LEU A 46 3.15 -6.11 -5.74
CA LEU A 46 4.59 -6.01 -5.88
C LEU A 46 5.28 -6.57 -4.64
N SER A 47 6.39 -7.26 -4.86
CA SER A 47 7.30 -7.63 -3.77
C SER A 47 7.94 -6.37 -3.19
N MET A 48 8.38 -6.46 -1.94
CA MET A 48 9.13 -5.36 -1.30
C MET A 48 10.36 -4.94 -2.12
N GLU A 49 11.10 -5.91 -2.66
CA GLU A 49 12.27 -5.63 -3.50
C GLU A 49 11.89 -4.92 -4.80
N ALA A 50 10.78 -5.31 -5.45
CA ALA A 50 10.27 -4.58 -6.61
C ALA A 50 9.92 -3.13 -6.27
N CYS A 51 9.34 -2.88 -5.10
CA CYS A 51 9.03 -1.53 -4.63
C CYS A 51 10.29 -0.69 -4.38
N ARG A 52 11.38 -1.29 -3.86
CA ARG A 52 12.68 -0.60 -3.70
C ARG A 52 13.30 -0.27 -5.06
N ASP A 53 13.38 -1.24 -5.97
CA ASP A 53 13.92 -1.05 -7.32
C ASP A 53 13.18 0.05 -8.09
N LEU A 54 11.85 0.12 -7.93
CA LEU A 54 10.99 1.13 -8.54
C LEU A 54 11.05 2.50 -7.81
N GLY A 55 11.72 2.59 -6.66
CA GLY A 55 11.82 3.81 -5.85
C GLY A 55 10.51 4.18 -5.13
N ILE A 56 9.58 3.24 -4.98
CA ILE A 56 8.30 3.43 -4.26
C ILE A 56 8.56 3.50 -2.75
N ILE A 57 9.51 2.70 -2.26
CA ILE A 57 9.98 2.70 -0.88
C ILE A 57 11.50 2.90 -0.87
N PRO A 58 12.07 3.48 0.20
CA PRO A 58 13.51 3.65 0.30
C PRO A 58 14.23 2.31 0.49
N ASP A 59 15.49 2.25 0.08
CA ASP A 59 16.34 1.06 0.27
C ASP A 59 16.51 0.69 1.75
N THR A 60 16.39 1.67 2.64
CA THR A 60 16.48 1.51 4.10
C THR A 60 15.21 0.95 4.74
N PHE A 61 14.09 0.85 4.02
CA PHE A 61 12.87 0.22 4.53
C PHE A 61 13.14 -1.24 4.91
N PRO A 62 12.51 -1.85 5.94
CA PRO A 62 11.63 -1.26 6.95
C PRO A 62 12.40 -0.84 8.20
N SER A 63 13.64 -0.35 8.07
CA SER A 63 14.46 -0.01 9.23
C SER A 63 13.72 0.94 10.16
N ILE A 64 13.63 0.57 11.44
CA ILE A 64 12.89 1.32 12.47
C ILE A 64 13.47 2.73 12.63
N GLU A 65 14.74 2.91 12.27
CA GLU A 65 15.46 4.19 12.38
C GLU A 65 15.29 5.07 11.13
N SER A 66 14.70 4.57 10.03
CA SER A 66 14.52 5.34 8.79
C SER A 66 13.31 6.29 8.84
N VAL A 67 12.88 6.70 10.04
CA VAL A 67 11.84 7.72 10.22
C VAL A 67 12.36 9.00 9.56
N MET A 68 11.75 9.33 8.44
CA MET A 68 12.19 10.38 7.52
C MET A 68 12.46 11.70 8.25
N THR A 69 13.66 12.22 8.07
CA THR A 69 14.05 13.58 8.44
C THR A 69 13.35 14.67 7.59
N ASP A 70 12.47 14.29 6.66
CA ASP A 70 11.74 15.19 5.76
C ASP A 70 10.24 15.21 6.08
N TYR A 71 9.89 15.64 7.30
CA TYR A 71 8.53 16.11 7.62
C TYR A 71 8.38 17.60 7.28
N SER A 72 8.79 18.06 6.10
CA SER A 72 8.55 19.46 5.68
C SER A 72 7.15 19.71 5.11
N ALA A 73 6.21 18.77 5.30
CA ALA A 73 4.79 18.95 4.95
C ALA A 73 3.88 19.15 6.17
N MET A 74 4.44 19.42 7.35
CA MET A 74 3.66 19.97 8.47
C MET A 74 3.76 21.49 8.40
N HIS A 75 2.79 22.09 7.73
CA HIS A 75 2.54 23.52 7.77
C HIS A 75 2.58 23.98 9.23
N SER A 76 3.40 24.97 9.49
CA SER A 76 3.56 25.63 10.78
C SER A 76 2.26 26.33 11.18
N ASP A 77 1.48 25.70 12.05
CA ASP A 77 0.53 26.40 12.89
C ASP A 77 1.31 26.98 14.07
N THR A 78 1.57 28.28 13.99
CA THR A 78 1.94 29.12 15.13
C THR A 78 1.00 28.84 16.30
N ASP A 79 1.57 28.37 17.41
CA ASP A 79 0.93 28.21 18.71
C ASP A 79 0.15 29.48 19.08
N ASN A 80 -1.18 29.41 18.97
CA ASN A 80 -2.08 30.25 19.74
C ASN A 80 -2.52 29.40 20.95
N PRO A 81 -2.25 29.79 22.21
CA PRO A 81 -2.42 28.88 23.35
C PRO A 81 -3.89 28.62 23.75
N ASN A 82 -4.86 29.17 23.02
CA ASN A 82 -6.28 29.06 23.33
C ASN A 82 -7.06 28.72 22.06
N GLU A 83 -7.32 27.42 21.83
CA GLU A 83 -8.65 26.84 21.59
C GLU A 83 -8.53 25.43 20.95
N ASP A 84 -9.29 24.50 21.52
CA ASP A 84 -9.71 23.20 20.98
C ASP A 84 -8.65 22.16 20.59
N ARG A 85 -7.77 21.82 21.54
CA ARG A 85 -7.19 20.47 21.56
C ARG A 85 -8.25 19.46 22.05
N TYR A 86 -8.43 18.38 21.29
CA TYR A 86 -9.08 17.10 21.67
C TYR A 86 -10.57 16.86 21.36
N HIS A 87 -10.99 17.02 20.11
CA HIS A 87 -12.25 16.41 19.62
C HIS A 87 -12.07 15.44 18.43
N CYS A 88 -10.90 14.81 18.30
CA CYS A 88 -10.79 13.62 17.43
C CYS A 88 -11.23 12.38 18.20
N PRO A 89 -12.38 11.75 17.87
CA PRO A 89 -12.77 10.51 18.52
C PRO A 89 -11.71 9.43 18.23
N PRO A 90 -11.42 8.56 19.21
CA PRO A 90 -10.49 7.45 19.01
C PRO A 90 -10.95 6.57 17.85
N ARG A 91 -9.99 6.00 17.11
CA ARG A 91 -10.30 5.04 16.04
C ARG A 91 -11.16 3.92 16.61
N GLN A 92 -12.34 3.73 16.03
CA GLN A 92 -13.16 2.57 16.33
C GLN A 92 -12.64 1.36 15.55
N THR A 93 -12.89 0.16 16.09
CA THR A 93 -12.65 -1.09 15.36
C THR A 93 -13.50 -1.11 14.09
N PRO A 94 -13.02 -1.68 12.98
CA PRO A 94 -13.84 -1.88 11.79
C PRO A 94 -15.15 -2.59 12.16
N PRO A 95 -16.29 -2.23 11.54
CA PRO A 95 -17.51 -2.98 11.74
C PRO A 95 -17.32 -4.45 11.29
N PRO A 96 -18.07 -5.40 11.88
CA PRO A 96 -18.03 -6.79 11.46
C PRO A 96 -18.44 -6.92 9.98
N LEU A 97 -17.97 -8.00 9.35
CA LEU A 97 -18.28 -8.29 7.94
C LEU A 97 -19.81 -8.30 7.74
N PRO A 98 -20.36 -7.55 6.76
CA PRO A 98 -21.80 -7.55 6.50
C PRO A 98 -22.28 -8.95 6.13
N THR A 99 -23.32 -9.44 6.81
CA THR A 99 -23.98 -10.72 6.52
C THR A 99 -25.05 -10.62 5.44
N SER A 100 -25.43 -9.41 5.07
CA SER A 100 -26.41 -9.12 4.02
C SER A 100 -25.97 -7.93 3.18
N LEU A 101 -26.45 -7.90 1.94
CA LEU A 101 -26.23 -6.75 1.06
C LEU A 101 -27.06 -5.56 1.58
N PRO A 102 -26.49 -4.35 1.66
CA PRO A 102 -27.22 -3.16 2.10
C PRO A 102 -28.30 -2.72 1.11
N PHE A 103 -28.22 -3.17 -0.14
CA PHE A 103 -29.20 -2.89 -1.19
C PHE A 103 -29.53 -4.17 -1.96
N PRO A 104 -30.78 -4.33 -2.43
CA PRO A 104 -31.13 -5.44 -3.31
C PRO A 104 -30.37 -5.34 -4.64
N ALA A 105 -30.18 -6.48 -5.31
CA ALA A 105 -29.66 -6.48 -6.67
C ALA A 105 -30.58 -5.64 -7.58
N THR A 106 -29.98 -4.76 -8.37
CA THR A 106 -30.67 -3.99 -9.41
C THR A 106 -30.58 -4.76 -10.73
N GLU A 107 -31.65 -4.76 -11.52
CA GLU A 107 -31.66 -5.32 -12.88
C GLU A 107 -30.83 -4.48 -13.86
#